data_AF-A0A395U406-F1
#
_entry.id   AF-A0A395U406-F1
#
_cell.length_a   1.000
_cell.length_b   1.000
_cell.length_c   1.000
_cell.angle_alpha   90.00
_cell.angle_beta   90.00
_cell.angle_gamma   90.00
#
_symmetry.space_group_name_H-M   'P 1'
#
loop_
_entity.id
_entity.type
_entity.pdbx_description
1 polymer ?
#
loop_
_entity_poly.entity_id
_entity_poly.type
_entity_poly.pdbx_seq_one_letter_code
_entity_poly.pdbx_strand_id
1 'polypeptide(L)'
;MDQSSHRKGSPVKAISLALLIDVIGTSIVTVGCIVLYMSQLKSSGFNESQLVEAISDIDLMSPLFASGLFLGGLVSCYSGYFCAKVSKIYEYRNVAILSLIVTVLGFFAGGDLIQTIILTVINTLVYFSGAYLWIRKNTA
;
A
#
# COMPACT_ATOMS: atom_id res chain seq x y z
N MET A 1 12.18 -7.93 43.72
CA MET A 1 12.96 -7.20 42.69
C MET A 1 12.25 -7.38 41.38
N ASP A 2 11.80 -6.25 40.84
CA ASP A 2 10.79 -6.08 39.81
C ASP A 2 11.26 -6.62 38.45
N GLN A 3 10.57 -7.62 37.90
CA GLN A 3 10.76 -8.06 36.52
C GLN A 3 10.11 -7.01 35.62
N SER A 4 10.86 -5.98 35.26
CA SER A 4 10.46 -5.06 34.20
C SER A 4 10.32 -5.85 32.90
N SER A 5 9.08 -6.23 32.59
CA SER A 5 8.72 -6.89 31.35
C SER A 5 9.14 -6.02 30.16
N HIS A 6 10.33 -6.29 29.61
CA HIS A 6 10.67 -5.85 28.27
C HIS A 6 9.58 -6.41 27.36
N ARG A 7 8.59 -5.60 27.00
CA ARG A 7 7.56 -5.93 26.01
C ARG A 7 8.27 -6.23 24.70
N LYS A 8 8.71 -7.48 24.52
CA LYS A 8 9.24 -8.00 23.26
C LYS A 8 8.18 -7.71 22.21
N GLY A 9 8.53 -6.96 21.17
CA GLY A 9 7.62 -6.71 20.08
C GLY A 9 7.18 -8.04 19.45
N SER A 10 6.03 -8.02 18.79
CA SER A 10 5.40 -9.24 18.27
C SER A 10 5.41 -9.20 16.73
N PRO A 11 6.36 -9.91 16.08
CA PRO A 11 6.51 -9.88 14.62
C PRO A 11 5.23 -10.28 13.89
N VAL A 12 4.57 -11.35 14.34
CA VAL A 12 3.35 -11.87 13.70
C VAL A 12 2.22 -10.84 13.79
N LYS A 13 2.02 -10.22 14.96
CA LYS A 13 1.00 -9.17 15.13
C LYS A 13 1.31 -7.93 14.30
N ALA A 14 2.60 -7.57 14.18
CA ALA A 14 3.01 -6.43 13.38
C ALA A 14 2.71 -6.65 11.90
N ILE A 15 3.07 -7.82 11.36
CA ILE A 15 2.85 -8.16 9.94
C ILE A 15 1.35 -8.27 9.64
N SER A 16 0.58 -8.99 10.48
CA SER A 16 -0.85 -9.20 10.21
C SER A 16 -1.67 -7.91 10.27
N LEU A 17 -1.42 -7.05 11.26
CA LEU A 17 -2.12 -5.76 11.36
C LEU A 17 -1.69 -4.79 10.26
N ALA A 18 -0.41 -4.75 9.91
CA ALA A 18 0.07 -3.91 8.82
C ALA A 18 -0.53 -4.36 7.47
N LEU A 19 -0.60 -5.67 7.23
CA LEU A 19 -1.28 -6.22 6.04
C LEU A 19 -2.75 -5.81 5.98
N LEU A 20 -3.48 -5.89 7.11
CA LEU A 20 -4.87 -5.45 7.17
C LEU A 20 -5.02 -3.95 6.89
N ILE A 21 -4.16 -3.12 7.48
CA ILE A 21 -4.15 -1.67 7.24
C ILE A 21 -3.92 -1.38 5.75
N ASP A 22 -2.98 -2.09 5.15
CA ASP A 22 -2.62 -1.90 3.75
C ASP A 22 -3.74 -2.32 2.81
N VAL A 23 -4.26 -3.55 2.94
CA VAL A 23 -5.33 -4.06 2.08
C VAL A 23 -6.61 -3.23 2.22
N ILE A 24 -7.04 -2.93 3.45
CA ILE A 24 -8.26 -2.16 3.66
C ILE A 24 -8.06 -0.71 3.21
N GLY A 25 -6.94 -0.10 3.57
CA GLY A 25 -6.66 1.30 3.23
C GLY A 25 -6.53 1.51 1.73
N THR A 26 -5.79 0.64 1.04
CA THR A 26 -5.66 0.69 -0.43
C THR A 26 -6.99 0.42 -1.11
N SER A 27 -7.81 -0.51 -0.61
CA SER A 27 -9.16 -0.75 -1.13
C SER A 27 -10.06 0.49 -1.03
N ILE A 28 -10.05 1.17 0.13
CA ILE A 28 -10.82 2.40 0.34
C ILE A 28 -10.34 3.51 -0.61
N VAL A 29 -9.03 3.68 -0.75
CA VAL A 29 -8.44 4.67 -1.67
C VAL A 29 -8.85 4.37 -3.11
N THR A 30 -8.69 3.12 -3.56
CA THR A 30 -9.04 2.71 -4.93
C THR A 30 -10.51 2.98 -5.24
N VAL A 31 -11.42 2.56 -4.37
CA VAL A 31 -12.86 2.82 -4.54
C VAL A 31 -13.14 4.33 -4.57
N GLY A 32 -12.52 5.09 -3.68
CA GLY A 32 -12.65 6.55 -3.66
C GLY A 32 -12.17 7.21 -4.95
N CYS A 33 -11.00 6.83 -5.45
CA CYS A 33 -10.43 7.33 -6.70
C CYS A 33 -11.35 7.02 -7.90
N ILE A 34 -11.87 5.79 -8.00
CA ILE A 34 -12.80 5.40 -9.07
C ILE A 34 -14.07 6.25 -9.03
N VAL A 35 -14.68 6.43 -7.85
CA VAL A 35 -15.90 7.24 -7.69
C VAL A 35 -15.67 8.70 -8.08
N LEU A 36 -14.55 9.29 -7.65
CA LEU A 36 -14.21 10.67 -8.00
C LEU A 36 -13.97 10.83 -9.50
N TYR A 37 -13.28 9.88 -10.13
CA TYR A 37 -13.02 9.91 -11.57
C TYR A 37 -14.30 9.76 -12.40
N MET A 38 -15.18 8.83 -12.02
CA MET A 38 -16.50 8.71 -12.65
C MET A 38 -17.33 9.99 -12.56
N SER A 39 -17.30 10.65 -11.39
CA SER A 39 -18.00 11.92 -11.19
C SER A 39 -17.47 13.03 -12.12
N GLN A 40 -16.14 13.11 -12.29
CA GLN A 40 -15.49 14.06 -13.19
C GLN A 40 -15.79 13.78 -14.67
N LEU A 41 -15.78 12.52 -15.10
CA LEU A 41 -16.14 12.15 -16.47
C LEU A 41 -17.60 12.47 -16.77
N LYS A 42 -18.50 12.18 -15.81
CA LYS A 42 -19.92 12.50 -15.95
C LYS A 42 -20.17 14.01 -16.06
N SER A 43 -19.47 14.83 -15.27
CA SER A 43 -19.58 16.30 -15.39
C SER A 43 -18.99 16.84 -16.70
N SER A 44 -18.08 16.08 -17.32
CA SER A 44 -17.51 16.39 -18.64
C SER A 44 -18.40 15.96 -19.82
N GLY A 45 -19.60 15.43 -19.55
CA GLY A 45 -20.60 15.08 -20.57
C GLY A 45 -20.49 13.67 -21.15
N PHE A 46 -19.68 12.79 -20.54
CA PHE A 46 -19.58 11.40 -20.98
C PHE A 46 -20.88 10.65 -20.69
N ASN A 47 -21.30 9.80 -21.63
CA ASN A 47 -22.45 8.92 -21.45
C ASN A 47 -22.06 7.63 -20.69
N GLU A 48 -23.05 6.85 -20.27
CA GLU A 48 -22.82 5.64 -19.45
C GLU A 48 -21.93 4.60 -20.13
N SER A 49 -22.05 4.43 -21.46
CA SER A 49 -21.20 3.48 -22.19
C SER A 49 -19.74 3.93 -22.26
N GLN A 50 -19.50 5.22 -22.45
CA GLN A 50 -18.15 5.81 -22.48
C GLN A 50 -17.49 5.79 -21.09
N LEU A 51 -18.27 5.92 -20.02
CA LEU A 51 -17.79 5.78 -18.64
C LEU A 51 -17.27 4.36 -18.37
N VAL A 52 -18.01 3.33 -18.78
CA VAL A 52 -17.58 1.93 -18.59
C VAL A 52 -16.30 1.66 -19.38
N GLU A 53 -16.22 2.14 -20.61
CA GLU A 53 -15.04 1.98 -21.47
C GLU A 53 -13.80 2.66 -20.85
N ALA A 54 -13.95 3.90 -20.36
CA ALA A 54 -12.88 4.66 -19.72
C ALA A 54 -12.33 4.05 -18.41
N ILE A 55 -13.10 3.19 -17.74
CA ILE A 55 -12.70 2.48 -16.51
C ILE A 55 -12.16 1.08 -16.83
N SER A 56 -12.60 0.50 -17.95
CA SER A 56 -12.19 -0.85 -18.38
C SER A 56 -10.78 -0.87 -18.95
N ASP A 57 -10.32 0.25 -19.53
CA ASP A 57 -8.97 0.40 -20.08
C ASP A 57 -8.26 1.62 -19.49
N ILE A 58 -7.94 1.54 -18.19
CA ILE A 58 -7.22 2.61 -17.50
C ILE A 58 -5.74 2.53 -17.87
N ASP A 59 -5.29 3.51 -18.66
CA ASP A 59 -3.88 3.73 -18.95
C ASP A 59 -3.09 4.01 -17.65
N LEU A 60 -1.89 3.43 -17.55
CA LEU A 60 -0.87 3.71 -16.53
C LEU A 60 -0.52 5.21 -16.43
N MET A 61 -0.61 5.93 -17.55
CA MET A 61 -0.34 7.37 -17.60
C MET A 61 -1.58 8.22 -17.27
N SER A 62 -2.72 7.58 -16.98
CA SER A 62 -3.94 8.28 -16.59
C SER A 62 -3.74 9.04 -15.27
N PRO A 63 -4.29 10.27 -15.14
CA PRO A 63 -4.36 10.99 -13.87
C PRO A 63 -5.02 10.17 -12.76
N LEU A 64 -5.97 9.29 -13.09
CA LEU A 64 -6.59 8.36 -12.14
C LEU A 64 -5.55 7.37 -11.60
N PHE A 65 -4.77 6.76 -12.48
CA PHE A 65 -3.73 5.82 -12.07
C PHE A 65 -2.66 6.51 -11.23
N ALA A 66 -2.18 7.68 -11.66
CA ALA A 66 -1.17 8.44 -10.93
C ALA A 66 -1.65 8.85 -9.51
N SER A 67 -2.88 9.34 -9.39
CA SER A 67 -3.46 9.70 -8.09
C SER A 67 -3.71 8.48 -7.19
N GLY A 68 -4.21 7.38 -7.76
CA GLY A 68 -4.38 6.11 -7.07
C GLY A 68 -3.05 5.54 -6.58
N LEU A 69 -2.02 5.55 -7.42
CA LEU A 69 -0.68 5.09 -7.07
C LEU A 69 -0.06 5.94 -5.96
N PHE A 70 -0.22 7.26 -6.03
CA PHE A 70 0.29 8.17 -5.01
C PHE A 70 -0.41 7.96 -3.66
N LEU A 71 -1.75 7.99 -3.64
CA LEU A 71 -2.53 7.82 -2.42
C LEU A 71 -2.41 6.40 -1.85
N GLY A 72 -2.45 5.38 -2.70
CA GLY A 72 -2.21 3.99 -2.32
C GLY A 72 -0.80 3.81 -1.75
N GLY A 73 0.20 4.41 -2.38
CA GLY A 73 1.57 4.44 -1.87
C GLY A 73 1.69 5.09 -0.50
N LEU A 74 0.93 6.14 -0.18
CA LEU A 74 0.91 6.72 1.17
C LEU A 74 0.35 5.72 2.20
N VAL A 75 -0.67 4.95 1.84
CA VAL A 75 -1.21 3.88 2.70
C VAL A 75 -0.17 2.80 2.93
N SER A 76 0.49 2.31 1.88
CA SER A 76 1.52 1.27 1.99
C SER A 76 2.75 1.77 2.75
N CYS A 77 3.14 3.04 2.57
CA CYS A 77 4.15 3.70 3.39
C CYS A 77 3.76 3.68 4.87
N TYR A 78 2.53 4.09 5.20
CA TYR A 78 2.04 4.05 6.57
C TYR A 78 1.97 2.62 7.13
N SER A 79 1.61 1.64 6.31
CA SER A 79 1.63 0.22 6.70
C SER A 79 3.06 -0.24 7.06
N GLY A 80 4.07 0.10 6.25
CA GLY A 80 5.47 -0.17 6.54
C GLY A 80 5.95 0.51 7.83
N TYR A 81 5.58 1.78 8.02
CA TYR A 81 5.81 2.52 9.27
C TYR A 81 5.19 1.83 10.48
N PHE A 82 3.92 1.40 10.36
CA PHE A 82 3.19 0.74 11.43
C PHE A 82 3.78 -0.65 11.75
N CYS A 83 4.19 -1.40 10.72
CA CYS A 83 4.84 -2.69 10.89
C CYS A 83 6.15 -2.57 11.69
N ALA A 84 6.99 -1.59 11.37
CA ALA A 84 8.20 -1.30 12.14
C ALA A 84 7.86 -0.89 13.59
N LYS A 85 6.90 0.02 13.77
CA LYS A 85 6.43 0.49 15.08
C LYS A 85 5.97 -0.62 16.02
N VAL A 86 5.22 -1.60 15.52
CA VAL A 86 4.70 -2.71 16.33
C VAL A 86 5.75 -3.81 16.49
N SER A 87 6.63 -3.99 15.49
CA SER A 87 7.69 -5.00 15.52
C SER A 87 8.70 -4.75 16.62
N LYS A 88 9.23 -3.51 16.78
CA LYS A 88 10.28 -3.11 17.75
C LYS A 88 11.61 -3.91 17.73
N ILE A 89 11.64 -5.04 17.04
CA ILE A 89 12.76 -5.95 16.85
C ILE A 89 12.72 -6.45 15.41
N TYR A 90 13.89 -6.56 14.78
CA TYR A 90 14.03 -7.01 13.40
C TYR A 90 13.09 -6.27 12.42
N GLU A 91 12.97 -4.95 12.56
CA GLU A 91 11.96 -4.13 11.88
C GLU A 91 12.02 -4.26 10.36
N TYR A 92 13.21 -4.09 9.76
CA TYR A 92 13.39 -4.26 8.32
C TYR A 92 13.09 -5.68 7.85
N ARG A 93 13.39 -6.70 8.65
CA ARG A 93 13.08 -8.10 8.31
C ARG A 93 11.57 -8.32 8.24
N ASN A 94 10.83 -7.81 9.22
CA ASN A 94 9.39 -8.00 9.28
C ASN A 94 8.68 -7.20 8.17
N VAL A 95 9.18 -6.01 7.84
CA VAL A 95 8.69 -5.22 6.70
C VAL A 95 9.00 -5.91 5.37
N ALA A 96 10.16 -6.55 5.23
CA ALA A 96 10.48 -7.35 4.04
C ALA A 96 9.48 -8.50 3.86
N ILE A 97 9.16 -9.23 4.94
CA ILE A 97 8.16 -10.31 4.92
C ILE A 97 6.79 -9.76 4.53
N LEU A 98 6.37 -8.62 5.10
CA LEU A 98 5.12 -7.96 4.70
C LEU A 98 5.10 -7.63 3.21
N SER A 99 6.16 -7.01 2.69
CA SER A 99 6.26 -6.65 1.27
C SER A 99 6.20 -7.87 0.35
N LEU A 100 6.81 -8.99 0.78
CA LEU A 100 6.77 -10.25 0.05
C LEU A 100 5.33 -10.80 -0.01
N ILE A 101 4.62 -10.79 1.11
CA ILE A 101 3.22 -11.26 1.17
C ILE A 101 2.36 -10.43 0.21
N VAL A 102 2.45 -9.11 0.27
CA VAL A 102 1.66 -8.23 -0.60
C VAL A 102 2.03 -8.40 -2.07
N THR A 103 3.33 -8.57 -2.37
CA THR A 103 3.81 -8.86 -3.73
C THR A 103 3.19 -10.14 -4.28
N VAL A 104 3.18 -11.21 -3.49
CA VAL A 104 2.58 -12.49 -3.89
C VAL A 104 1.08 -12.31 -4.14
N LEU A 105 0.36 -11.60 -3.26
CA LEU A 105 -1.07 -11.32 -3.46
C LEU A 105 -1.31 -10.51 -4.74
N GLY A 106 -0.49 -9.49 -5.00
CA GLY A 106 -0.56 -8.68 -6.22
C GLY A 106 -0.27 -9.48 -7.49
N PHE A 107 0.65 -10.44 -7.44
CA PHE A 107 0.94 -11.32 -8.57
C PHE A 107 -0.27 -12.19 -8.96
N PHE A 108 -1.04 -12.67 -7.97
CA PHE A 108 -2.27 -13.44 -8.22
C PHE A 108 -3.43 -12.60 -8.76
N ALA A 109 -3.39 -11.27 -8.65
CA ALA A 109 -4.45 -10.39 -9.16
C ALA A 109 -4.52 -10.35 -10.70
N GLY A 110 -3.48 -10.83 -11.39
CA GLY A 110 -3.39 -10.82 -12.85
C GLY A 110 -2.99 -9.45 -13.38
N GLY A 111 -2.15 -9.44 -14.42
CA GLY A 111 -1.64 -8.21 -15.04
C GLY A 111 -0.46 -8.48 -15.96
N ASP A 112 -0.01 -7.43 -16.63
CA ASP A 112 1.22 -7.48 -17.43
C ASP A 112 2.44 -7.71 -16.53
N LEU A 113 3.32 -8.65 -16.92
CA LEU A 113 4.47 -9.05 -16.10
C LEU A 113 5.44 -7.90 -15.84
N ILE A 114 5.70 -7.06 -16.84
CA ILE A 114 6.65 -5.94 -16.73
C ILE A 114 6.08 -4.90 -15.77
N GLN A 115 4.81 -4.56 -15.94
CA GLN A 115 4.08 -3.65 -15.06
C GLN A 115 4.05 -4.16 -13.61
N THR A 116 3.75 -5.45 -13.40
CA THR A 116 3.76 -6.05 -12.06
C THR A 116 5.13 -5.98 -11.40
N ILE A 117 6.22 -6.21 -12.14
CA ILE A 117 7.58 -6.10 -11.62
C ILE A 117 7.88 -4.66 -11.19
N ILE A 118 7.57 -3.67 -12.04
CA ILE A 118 7.79 -2.25 -11.74
C ILE A 118 7.01 -1.84 -10.48
N LEU A 119 5.71 -2.18 -10.41
CA LEU A 119 4.87 -1.85 -9.26
C LEU A 119 5.34 -2.53 -7.99
N THR A 120 5.82 -3.76 -8.08
CA THR A 120 6.41 -4.48 -6.95
C THR A 120 7.61 -3.74 -6.39
N VAL A 121 8.56 -3.35 -7.25
CA VAL A 121 9.76 -2.61 -6.82
C VAL A 121 9.38 -1.29 -6.16
N ILE A 122 8.48 -0.52 -6.78
CA ILE A 122 7.97 0.74 -6.22
C ILE A 122 7.34 0.50 -4.84
N ASN A 123 6.45 -0.48 -4.74
CA ASN A 123 5.74 -0.77 -3.50
C ASN A 123 6.70 -1.22 -2.39
N THR A 124 7.70 -2.05 -2.70
CA THR A 124 8.76 -2.41 -1.76
C THR A 124 9.48 -1.17 -1.25
N LEU A 125 9.95 -0.28 -2.13
CA LEU A 125 10.62 0.97 -1.72
C LEU A 125 9.74 1.84 -0.82
N VAL A 126 8.44 1.88 -1.10
CA VAL A 126 7.45 2.61 -0.32
C VAL A 126 7.30 2.05 1.10
N TYR A 127 7.16 0.73 1.28
CA TYR A 127 7.13 0.12 2.63
C TYR A 127 8.40 0.41 3.42
N PHE A 128 9.56 0.27 2.77
CA PHE A 128 10.86 0.50 3.41
C PHE A 128 11.05 1.99 3.77
N SER A 129 10.54 2.91 2.97
CA SER A 129 10.53 4.34 3.29
C SER A 129 9.71 4.61 4.55
N GLY A 130 8.54 3.99 4.69
CA GLY A 130 7.73 4.05 5.91
C GLY A 130 8.44 3.50 7.14
N ALA A 131 9.07 2.33 7.00
CA ALA A 131 9.87 1.73 8.06
C ALA A 131 11.03 2.65 8.49
N TYR A 132 11.77 3.20 7.52
CA TYR A 132 12.87 4.12 7.75
C TYR A 132 12.44 5.38 8.51
N LEU A 133 11.28 5.97 8.17
CA LEU A 133 10.74 7.14 8.87
C LEU A 133 10.48 6.85 10.35
N TRP A 134 9.97 5.67 10.68
CA TRP A 134 9.76 5.27 12.08
C TRP A 134 11.10 5.09 12.81
N ILE A 135 12.02 4.32 12.21
CA ILE A 135 13.31 4.00 12.83
C ILE A 135 14.10 5.27 13.10
N ARG A 136 14.19 6.17 12.10
CA ARG A 136 14.90 7.44 12.25
C ARG A 136 14.31 8.30 13.37
N LYS A 137 12.98 8.37 13.49
CA LYS A 137 12.30 9.13 14.53
C LYS A 137 12.52 8.55 15.94
N ASN A 138 12.73 7.24 16.05
CA ASN A 138 12.82 6.55 17.34
C ASN A 138 14.26 6.20 17.77
N THR A 139 15.24 6.41 16.89
CA THR A 139 16.67 6.16 17.12
C THR A 139 17.49 7.46 17.22
N ALA A 140 17.00 8.56 16.64
CA ALA A 140 17.54 9.91 16.83
C ALA A 140 17.02 10.52 18.14
#